data_AF-A0A0S2W0L3-F1
#
_entry.id   AF-A0A0S2W0L3-F1
#
_cell.length_a   1.000
_cell.length_b   1.000
_cell.length_c   1.000
_cell.angle_alpha   90.00
_cell.angle_beta   90.00
_cell.angle_gamma   90.00
#
_symmetry.space_group_name_H-M   'P 1'
#
loop_
_entity.id
_entity.type
_entity.pdbx_description
1 polymer ?
#
loop_
_entity_poly.entity_id
_entity_poly.type
_entity_poly.pdbx_seq_one_letter_code
_entity_poly.pdbx_strand_id
1 'polypeptide(L)' 'MFGEKKENRFVKLSIEGVKDVACMQVVVDTWTGIQYLFAESFGNAGGLTALLDEDGKPLICEEYRRKKE' A
#
# COMPACT_ATOMS: atom_id res chain seq x y z
N MET A 1 -8.73 7.60 -29.47
CA MET A 1 -7.53 7.96 -28.70
C MET A 1 -7.38 6.97 -27.57
N PHE A 2 -6.53 5.95 -27.72
CA PHE A 2 -6.26 5.00 -26.64
C PHE A 2 -5.07 5.53 -25.87
N GLY A 3 -5.34 6.23 -24.76
CA GLY A 3 -4.29 6.57 -23.80
C GLY A 3 -3.73 5.28 -23.21
N GLU A 4 -2.40 5.16 -23.18
CA GLU A 4 -1.71 4.05 -22.55
C GLU A 4 -2.22 3.86 -21.11
N LYS A 5 -2.54 2.63 -20.75
CA LYS A 5 -2.98 2.27 -19.40
C LYS A 5 -1.76 2.41 -18.48
N LYS A 6 -1.61 3.56 -17.82
CA LYS A 6 -0.56 3.78 -16.83
C LYS A 6 -0.68 2.74 -15.71
N GLU A 7 0.34 1.91 -15.53
CA GLU A 7 0.41 1.02 -14.38
C GLU A 7 0.59 1.86 -13.11
N ASN A 8 -0.31 1.68 -12.15
CA ASN A 8 -0.21 2.37 -10.87
C ASN A 8 0.94 1.75 -10.07
N ARG A 9 1.89 2.59 -9.65
CA ARG A 9 3.00 2.16 -8.76
C ARG A 9 2.49 1.70 -7.40
N PHE A 10 1.41 2.30 -6.90
CA PHE A 10 0.85 1.96 -5.59
C PHE A 10 -0.54 1.34 -5.76
N VAL A 11 -0.73 0.14 -5.21
CA VAL A 11 -1.98 -0.61 -5.27
C VAL A 11 -2.52 -0.82 -3.86
N LYS A 12 -3.81 -0.50 -3.66
CA LYS A 12 -4.50 -0.78 -2.39
C LYS A 12 -4.98 -2.23 -2.37
N LEU A 13 -4.62 -2.97 -1.32
CA LEU A 13 -5.04 -4.38 -1.15
C LEU A 13 -6.29 -4.50 -0.28
N SER A 14 -6.31 -3.76 0.83
CA SER A 14 -7.39 -3.83 1.81
C SER A 14 -7.66 -2.45 2.37
N ILE A 15 -8.92 -2.24 2.78
CA ILE A 15 -9.39 -1.07 3.50
C ILE A 15 -10.27 -1.58 4.63
N GLU A 16 -9.96 -1.15 5.85
CA GLU A 16 -10.73 -1.41 7.05
C GLU A 16 -11.00 -0.07 7.74
N GLY A 17 -12.21 0.13 8.25
CA GLY A 17 -12.52 1.35 8.98
C GLY A 17 -13.98 1.75 8.89
N VAL A 18 -14.28 2.87 9.55
CA VAL A 18 -15.60 3.48 9.56
C VAL A 18 -15.55 4.67 8.62
N LYS A 19 -16.41 4.63 7.59
CA LYS A 19 -16.52 5.69 6.58
C LYS A 19 -16.67 7.05 7.27
N ASP A 20 -15.89 8.03 6.81
CA ASP A 20 -15.87 9.42 7.31
C ASP A 20 -15.37 9.60 8.76
N VAL A 21 -14.85 8.55 9.41
CA VAL A 21 -14.27 8.62 10.76
C VAL A 21 -12.78 8.26 10.76
N ALA A 22 -12.47 7.03 10.32
CA ALA A 22 -11.10 6.53 10.25
C ALA A 22 -10.99 5.39 9.25
N CYS A 23 -9.80 5.25 8.66
CA CYS A 23 -9.47 4.23 7.67
C CYS A 23 -8.06 3.70 7.93
N MET A 24 -7.91 2.40 7.83
CA MET A 24 -6.65 1.68 7.73
C MET A 24 -6.64 0.97 6.39
N GLN A 25 -5.59 1.16 5.60
CA GLN A 25 -5.45 0.51 4.31
C GLN A 25 -4.04 -0.06 4.13
N VAL A 26 -3.95 -1.22 3.51
CA VAL A 26 -2.68 -1.78 3.06
C VAL A 26 -2.43 -1.34 1.62
N VAL A 27 -1.26 -0.75 1.39
CA VAL A 27 -0.80 -0.29 0.07
C VAL A 27 0.49 -1.00 -0.29
N VAL A 28 0.62 -1.48 -1.53
CA VAL A 28 1.84 -2.11 -2.04
C VAL A 28 2.51 -1.22 -3.07
N ASP A 29 3.81 -0.99 -2.93
CA ASP A 29 4.66 -0.44 -3.99
C ASP A 29 5.02 -1.55 -4.98
N THR A 30 4.41 -1.55 -6.17
CA THR A 30 4.60 -2.60 -7.17
C THR A 30 6.02 -2.69 -7.71
N TRP A 31 6.86 -1.66 -7.52
CA TRP A 31 8.26 -1.72 -7.94
C TRP A 31 9.13 -2.54 -6.99
N THR A 32 8.83 -2.47 -5.69
CA THR A 32 9.63 -3.10 -4.63
C THR A 32 8.95 -4.31 -4.01
N GLY A 33 7.63 -4.40 -4.13
CA GLY A 33 6.77 -5.35 -3.41
C GLY A 33 6.53 -4.95 -1.95
N ILE A 34 7.10 -3.86 -1.46
CA ILE A 34 6.97 -3.47 -0.05
C ILE A 34 5.54 -3.07 0.26
N GLN A 35 5.02 -3.59 1.38
CA GLN A 35 3.70 -3.28 1.90
C GLN A 35 3.77 -2.17 2.96
N TYR A 36 2.80 -1.28 2.93
CA TYR A 36 2.66 -0.18 3.87
C TYR A 36 1.28 -0.22 4.51
N LEU A 37 1.22 0.01 5.82
CA LEU A 37 -0.01 0.36 6.51
C LEU A 37 -0.15 1.88 6.48
N PHE A 38 -1.19 2.35 5.82
CA PHE A 38 -1.64 3.72 5.93
C PHE A 38 -2.83 3.77 6.87
N ALA A 39 -2.75 4.57 7.93
CA ALA A 39 -3.83 4.78 8.88
C ALA A 39 -4.15 6.26 8.96
N GLU A 40 -5.42 6.62 8.85
CA GLU A 40 -5.87 8.00 8.97
C GLU A 40 -7.17 8.10 9.78
N SER A 41 -7.31 9.23 10.46
CA SER A 41 -8.59 9.74 10.93
C SER A 41 -8.95 10.92 10.04
N PHE A 42 -10.13 10.84 9.41
CA PHE A 42 -10.55 11.81 8.41
C PHE A 42 -10.57 13.23 9.00
N GLY A 43 -9.77 14.12 8.40
CA GLY A 43 -9.73 15.55 8.77
C GLY A 43 -8.83 15.93 9.95
N ASN A 44 -8.15 14.98 10.60
CA ASN A 44 -7.32 15.26 11.78
C ASN A 44 -5.87 14.80 11.65
N ALA A 45 -5.65 13.51 11.43
CA ALA A 45 -4.33 12.90 11.56
C ALA A 45 -4.19 11.68 10.66
N GLY A 46 -2.96 11.36 10.27
CA GLY A 46 -2.66 10.15 9.56
C GLY A 46 -1.17 9.81 9.61
N GLY A 47 -0.86 8.56 9.29
CA GLY A 47 0.48 8.02 9.30
C GLY A 47 0.64 6.90 8.28
N LEU A 48 1.89 6.70 7.87
CA LEU A 48 2.31 5.62 6.98
C LEU A 48 3.49 4.92 7.62
N THR A 49 3.43 3.60 7.73
CA THR A 49 4.56 2.76 8.15
C THR A 49 4.71 1.56 7.23
N ALA A 50 5.95 1.10 7.03
CA ALA A 50 6.16 -0.18 6.39
C ALA A 50 5.63 -1.31 7.30
N LEU A 51 5.01 -2.32 6.70
CA LEU A 51 4.77 -3.58 7.37
C LEU A 51 6.10 -4.34 7.41
N LEU A 52 6.38 -5.00 8.54
CA LEU A 52 7.62 -5.73 8.75
C LEU A 52 7.34 -7.22 8.87
N ASP A 53 8.30 -8.03 8.44
CA ASP A 53 8.33 -9.47 8.71
C ASP A 53 8.86 -9.78 10.12
N GLU A 54 8.99 -11.07 10.44
CA GLU A 54 9.48 -11.54 11.74
C GLU A 54 10.93 -11.15 12.05
N ASP A 55 11.74 -10.84 11.03
CA ASP A 55 13.12 -10.34 11.16
C ASP A 55 13.18 -8.81 11.34
N GLY A 56 12.03 -8.13 11.26
CA GLY A 56 11.98 -6.66 11.26
C GLY A 56 12.37 -6.03 9.92
N LYS A 57 12.42 -6.79 8.83
CA LYS A 57 12.66 -6.26 7.47
C LYS A 57 11.33 -5.91 6.81
N PRO A 58 11.31 -5.03 5.79
CA PRO A 58 10.08 -4.73 5.06
C PRO A 58 9.42 -6.00 4.49
N LEU A 59 8.14 -6.18 4.80
CA LEU A 59 7.34 -7.29 4.32
C LEU A 59 7.10 -7.14 2.81
N ILE A 60 7.50 -8.16 2.06
CA ILE A 60 7.43 -8.17 0.60
C ILE A 60 6.23 -8.97 0.12
N CYS A 61 5.39 -8.37 -0.71
CA CYS A 61 4.32 -9.03 -1.46
C CYS A 61 4.83 -9.39 -2.85
N GLU A 62 5.29 -10.63 -3.02
CA GLU A 62 5.91 -11.10 -4.28
C GLU A 62 4.94 -11.10 -5.47
N GLU A 63 3.64 -11.23 -5.25
CA GLU A 63 2.61 -11.15 -6.31
C GLU A 63 2.63 -9.81 -7.04
N TYR A 64 2.86 -8.72 -6.30
CA TYR A 64 2.85 -7.35 -6.83
C TYR A 64 4.25 -6.83 -7.13
N ARG A 65 5.31 -7.57 -6.78
CA ARG A 65 6.68 -7.16 -6.99
C ARG A 65 7.04 -7.29 -8.46
N ARG A 66 7.44 -6.17 -9.07
CA ARG A 66 7.99 -6.14 -10.42
C ARG A 66 9.23 -7.02 -10.49
N LYS A 67 9.15 -8.08 -11.30
CA LYS A 67 10.32 -8.90 -11.66
C LYS A 67 11.25 -8.04 -12.52
N LYS A 68 12.52 -7.93 -12.11
CA LYS A 68 13.55 -7.37 -12.99
C LYS A 68 13.84 -8.41 -14.07
N GLU A 69 13.61 -8.04 -15.32
CA GLU A 69 14.12 -8.78 -16.50
C GLU A 69 15.65 -8.70 -16.56
#